data_AF-A0A970A038-F1
#
_entry.id   AF-A0A970A038-F1
#
_cell.length_a   1.000
_cell.length_b   1.000
_cell.length_c   1.000
_cell.angle_alpha   90.00
_cell.angle_beta   90.00
_cell.angle_gamma   90.00
#
_symmetry.space_group_name_H-M   'P 1'
#
loop_
_entity.id
_entity.type
_entity.pdbx_description
1 polymer ?
#
loop_
_entity_poly.entity_id
_entity_poly.type
_entity_poly.pdbx_seq_one_letter_code
_entity_poly.pdbx_strand_id
1 'polypeptide(L)'
;MRKEKLYYWREFESLESDIVVLPELCNCGYVFEDRELLRAVAESVPDGDFLREFMDLLKLNKCGIIAGMAEIDSGEISILQLLLLIEEITLVNIEK
;
A
#
# COMPACT_ATOMS: atom_id res chain seq x y z
N MET A 1 9.59 -4.14 -13.77
CA MET A 1 8.28 -3.82 -14.39
C MET A 1 8.39 -2.69 -15.40
N ARG A 2 7.89 -2.85 -16.63
CA ARG A 2 7.74 -1.76 -17.61
C ARG A 2 6.52 -2.02 -18.50
N LYS A 3 5.46 -1.20 -18.32
CA LYS A 3 4.55 -0.61 -19.32
C LYS A 3 3.08 -0.43 -18.89
N GLU A 4 2.69 -0.93 -17.73
CA GLU A 4 1.30 -0.81 -17.24
C GLU A 4 1.25 -0.18 -15.85
N LYS A 5 1.94 0.95 -15.65
CA LYS A 5 1.61 1.83 -14.52
C LYS A 5 0.20 2.36 -14.80
N LEU A 6 -0.77 1.66 -14.22
CA LEU A 6 -2.22 1.89 -14.27
C LEU A 6 -2.53 3.38 -14.13
N TYR A 7 -3.61 3.83 -14.79
CA TYR A 7 -4.05 5.23 -14.86
C TYR A 7 -3.68 6.04 -13.62
N TYR A 8 -4.08 5.58 -12.43
CA TYR A 8 -3.82 6.15 -11.09
C TYR A 8 -2.41 6.70 -10.86
N TRP A 9 -1.37 6.05 -11.38
CA TRP A 9 0.02 6.49 -11.20
C TRP A 9 0.28 7.85 -11.85
N ARG A 10 -0.38 8.17 -12.98
CA ARG A 10 -0.25 9.49 -13.62
C ARG A 10 -0.96 10.58 -12.83
N GLU A 11 -2.13 10.29 -12.24
CA GLU A 11 -2.77 11.29 -11.38
C GLU A 11 -1.92 11.55 -10.14
N PHE A 12 -1.32 10.51 -9.55
CA PHE A 12 -0.42 10.64 -8.42
C PHE A 12 0.80 11.52 -8.72
N GLU A 13 1.47 11.39 -9.87
CA GLU A 13 2.64 12.22 -10.22
C GLU A 13 2.36 13.73 -10.26
N SER A 14 1.09 14.13 -10.42
CA SER A 14 0.66 15.53 -10.46
C SER A 14 -0.20 15.94 -9.27
N LEU A 15 -0.34 15.07 -8.26
CA LEU A 15 -1.24 15.27 -7.14
C LEU A 15 -0.60 16.21 -6.11
N GLU A 16 -1.24 17.36 -5.88
CA GLU A 16 -0.85 18.32 -4.86
C GLU A 16 -1.75 18.13 -3.63
N SER A 17 -1.24 17.45 -2.60
CA SER A 17 -1.98 17.16 -1.37
C SER A 17 -1.03 16.85 -0.21
N ASP A 18 -1.41 17.19 1.02
CA ASP A 18 -0.65 16.82 2.21
C ASP A 18 -0.80 15.34 2.59
N ILE A 19 -2.01 14.77 2.39
CA ILE A 19 -2.34 13.38 2.75
C ILE A 19 -3.24 12.76 1.68
N VAL A 20 -2.87 11.57 1.23
CA VAL A 20 -3.67 10.76 0.31
C VAL A 20 -4.19 9.52 1.03
N VAL A 21 -5.50 9.27 0.94
CA VAL A 21 -6.12 8.07 1.51
C VAL A 21 -6.51 7.13 0.38
N LEU A 22 -6.02 5.90 0.45
CA LEU A 22 -6.31 4.85 -0.52
C LEU A 22 -7.39 3.90 0.01
N PRO A 23 -8.09 3.19 -0.90
CA PRO A 23 -9.01 2.15 -0.52
C PRO A 23 -8.36 1.02 0.29
N GLU A 24 -9.19 0.24 0.98
CA GLU A 24 -8.80 -1.03 1.58
C GLU A 24 -8.25 -1.98 0.50
N LEU A 25 -7.20 -2.75 0.86
CA LEU A 25 -6.52 -3.71 -0.03
C LEU A 25 -6.07 -3.09 -1.35
N CYS A 26 -5.65 -1.82 -1.37
CA CYS A 26 -5.27 -1.13 -2.60
C CYS A 26 -4.07 -1.78 -3.34
N ASN A 27 -3.29 -2.63 -2.68
CA ASN A 27 -2.19 -3.37 -3.30
C ASN A 27 -2.66 -4.54 -4.18
N CYS A 28 -3.82 -5.14 -3.89
CA CYS A 28 -4.27 -6.38 -4.55
C CYS A 28 -5.77 -6.43 -4.91
N GLY A 29 -6.58 -5.49 -4.41
CA GLY A 29 -8.04 -5.45 -4.54
C GLY A 29 -8.74 -6.58 -3.75
N TYR A 30 -10.08 -6.61 -3.81
CA TYR A 30 -10.87 -7.73 -3.25
C TYR A 30 -10.98 -8.88 -4.27
N VAL A 31 -9.89 -9.59 -4.54
CA VAL A 31 -9.83 -10.60 -5.62
C VAL A 31 -9.52 -12.01 -5.12
N PHE A 32 -9.93 -12.35 -3.90
CA PHE A 32 -9.60 -13.66 -3.31
C PHE A 32 -10.86 -14.51 -3.16
N GLU A 33 -10.91 -15.61 -3.91
CA GLU A 33 -11.90 -16.68 -3.72
C GLU A 33 -11.51 -17.60 -2.55
N ASP A 34 -10.21 -17.66 -2.22
CA ASP A 34 -9.66 -18.43 -1.11
C ASP A 34 -8.46 -17.74 -0.44
N ARG A 35 -8.02 -18.31 0.69
CA ARG A 35 -6.89 -17.79 1.47
C ARG A 35 -5.53 -17.96 0.79
N GLU A 36 -5.38 -18.89 -0.15
CA GLU A 36 -4.11 -19.14 -0.84
C GLU A 36 -3.84 -18.06 -1.89
N LEU A 37 -4.89 -17.58 -2.59
CA LEU A 37 -4.78 -16.42 -3.47
C LEU A 37 -4.39 -15.17 -2.70
N LEU A 38 -5.00 -14.93 -1.54
CA LEU A 38 -4.61 -13.82 -0.65
C LEU A 38 -3.15 -13.95 -0.22
N ARG A 39 -2.69 -15.17 0.12
CA ARG A 39 -1.29 -15.45 0.47
C ARG A 39 -0.31 -15.09 -0.65
N ALA A 40 -0.68 -15.38 -1.89
CA ALA A 40 0.16 -15.16 -3.05
C ALA A 40 0.37 -13.67 -3.39
N VAL A 41 -0.52 -12.79 -2.91
CA VAL A 41 -0.48 -11.34 -3.15
C VAL A 41 -0.25 -10.51 -1.89
N ALA A 42 -0.24 -11.14 -0.71
CA ALA A 42 0.13 -10.50 0.54
C ALA A 42 1.64 -10.18 0.54
N GLU A 43 1.99 -9.02 1.07
CA GLU A 43 3.37 -8.53 1.06
C GLU A 43 3.87 -8.29 2.49
N SER A 44 5.15 -8.49 2.74
CA SER A 44 5.76 -8.17 4.03
C SER A 44 5.80 -6.67 4.26
N VAL A 45 5.62 -6.23 5.50
CA VAL A 45 5.90 -4.85 5.92
C VAL A 45 7.23 -4.85 6.70
N PRO A 46 8.17 -3.92 6.45
CA PRO A 46 8.14 -2.80 5.50
C PRO A 46 8.65 -3.13 4.09
N ASP A 47 9.07 -4.37 3.84
CA ASP A 47 9.88 -4.75 2.67
C ASP A 47 9.07 -5.18 1.43
N GLY A 48 7.78 -4.87 1.35
CA GLY A 48 6.92 -5.15 0.20
C GLY A 48 7.26 -4.29 -1.03
N ASP A 49 7.00 -4.82 -2.23
CA ASP A 49 7.12 -4.04 -3.48
C ASP A 49 6.12 -2.89 -3.49
N PHE A 50 4.88 -3.12 -3.07
CA PHE A 50 3.85 -2.09 -2.94
C PHE A 50 4.33 -0.92 -2.08
N LEU A 51 4.87 -1.22 -0.88
CA LEU A 51 5.37 -0.17 0.01
C LEU A 51 6.57 0.56 -0.57
N ARG A 52 7.52 -0.14 -1.20
CA ARG A 52 8.65 0.51 -1.88
C ARG A 52 8.19 1.51 -2.93
N GLU A 53 7.27 1.12 -3.81
CA GLU A 53 6.82 2.01 -4.88
C GLU A 53 6.05 3.23 -4.33
N PHE A 54 5.24 3.05 -3.29
CA PHE A 54 4.52 4.15 -2.65
C PHE A 54 5.44 5.07 -1.85
N MET A 55 6.52 4.56 -1.25
CA MET A 55 7.57 5.36 -0.63
C MET A 55 8.28 6.27 -1.64
N ASP A 56 8.44 5.83 -2.88
CA ASP A 56 9.00 6.67 -3.94
C ASP A 56 8.01 7.76 -4.39
N LEU A 57 6.72 7.43 -4.51
CA LEU A 57 5.66 8.40 -4.86
C LEU A 57 5.52 9.50 -3.81
N LEU A 58 5.45 9.13 -2.54
CA LEU A 58 5.22 10.10 -1.47
C LEU A 58 6.41 11.06 -1.32
N LYS A 59 7.63 10.60 -1.63
CA LYS A 59 8.83 11.46 -1.69
C LYS A 59 8.77 12.42 -2.87
N LEU A 60 8.31 11.95 -4.03
CA LEU A 60 8.15 12.78 -5.22
C LEU A 60 7.14 13.91 -4.99
N ASN A 61 6.00 13.58 -4.39
CA ASN A 61 4.87 14.50 -4.20
C ASN A 61 4.90 15.25 -2.85
N LYS A 62 5.83 14.90 -1.96
CA LYS A 62 5.94 15.43 -0.59
C LYS A 62 4.64 15.32 0.21
N CYS A 63 4.00 14.16 0.14
CA CYS A 63 2.75 13.88 0.84
C CYS A 63 2.88 12.69 1.81
N GLY A 64 1.91 12.53 2.71
CA GLY A 64 1.69 11.29 3.46
C GLY A 64 0.65 10.41 2.78
N ILE A 65 0.68 9.09 3.02
CA ILE A 65 -0.26 8.14 2.43
C ILE A 65 -0.85 7.23 3.49
N ILE A 66 -2.17 7.11 3.53
CA ILE A 66 -2.89 6.08 4.31
C ILE A 66 -3.33 4.99 3.35
N ALA A 67 -2.88 3.76 3.56
CA ALA A 67 -3.14 2.65 2.67
C ALA A 67 -3.61 1.42 3.43
N GLY A 68 -4.63 0.73 2.89
CA GLY A 68 -4.97 -0.62 3.32
C GLY A 68 -4.27 -1.66 2.45
N MET A 69 -3.65 -2.68 3.04
CA MET A 69 -3.00 -3.76 2.29
C MET A 69 -3.11 -5.12 2.98
N ALA A 70 -2.92 -6.18 2.19
CA ALA A 70 -2.72 -7.53 2.71
C ALA A 70 -1.26 -7.69 3.15
N GLU A 71 -1.04 -7.92 4.44
CA GLU A 71 0.27 -8.20 5.01
C GLU A 71 0.48 -9.71 5.16
N ILE A 72 1.71 -10.16 4.94
CA ILE A 72 2.18 -11.45 5.43
C ILE A 72 3.36 -11.26 6.40
N ASP A 73 3.20 -11.74 7.64
CA ASP A 73 4.26 -11.78 8.65
C ASP A 73 4.33 -13.18 9.25
N SER A 74 5.53 -13.78 9.23
CA SER A 74 5.81 -15.08 9.85
C SER A 74 4.86 -16.21 9.42
N GLY A 75 4.26 -16.10 8.22
CA GLY A 75 3.30 -17.06 7.68
C GLY A 75 1.83 -16.80 8.03
N GLU A 76 1.53 -15.77 8.82
CA GLU A 76 0.18 -15.31 9.06
C GLU A 76 -0.18 -14.16 8.11
N ILE A 77 -1.45 -14.11 7.72
CA ILE A 77 -1.97 -13.08 6.80
C ILE A 77 -2.97 -12.22 7.53
N SER A 78 -2.78 -10.91 7.46
CA SER A 78 -3.63 -9.90 8.06
C SER A 78 -4.03 -8.84 7.02
N ILE A 79 -5.16 -8.17 7.24
CA ILE A 79 -5.48 -6.93 6.51
C ILE A 79 -5.09 -5.79 7.43
N LEU A 80 -4.16 -4.95 6.99
CA LEU A 80 -3.66 -3.82 7.76
C LEU A 80 -4.09 -2.49 7.14
N GLN A 81 -4.16 -1.47 8.00
CA GLN A 81 -4.11 -0.07 7.58
C GLN A 81 -2.77 0.55 8.04
N LEU A 82 -2.13 1.27 7.13
CA LEU A 82 -0.77 1.79 7.29
C LEU A 82 -0.78 3.30 7.04
N LEU A 83 0.03 4.04 7.80
CA LEU A 83 0.39 5.42 7.49
C LEU A 83 1.85 5.47 7.04
N LEU A 84 2.07 5.96 5.83
CA LEU A 84 3.37 6.15 5.20
C LEU A 84 3.71 7.63 5.23
N LEU A 85 4.86 7.96 5.83
CA LEU A 85 5.43 9.29 5.88
C LEU A 85 6.80 9.28 5.19
N ILE A 86 7.28 10.45 4.76
CA ILE A 86 8.52 10.63 3.99
C ILE A 86 9.75 9.98 4.64
N GLU A 87 9.75 9.85 5.97
CA GLU A 87 10.86 9.31 6.76
C GLU A 87 10.47 8.11 7.64
N GLU A 88 9.20 7.71 7.68
CA GLU A 88 8.71 6.69 8.61
C GLU A 88 7.54 5.89 8.01
N ILE A 89 7.51 4.59 8.28
CA ILE A 89 6.33 3.74 8.07
C ILE A 89 5.76 3.42 9.45
N THR A 90 4.55 3.90 9.72
CA THR A 90 3.86 3.66 11.00
C THR A 90 2.66 2.74 10.75
N LEU A 91 2.65 1.57 11.39
CA LEU A 91 1.48 0.69 11.41
C LEU A 91 0.35 1.39 12.18
N VAL A 92 -0.83 1.55 11.59
CA VAL A 92 -1.98 2.17 12.26
C VAL A 92 -3.01 1.09 12.56
N ASN A 93 -3.08 0.68 13.83
CA ASN A 93 -4.13 -0.22 14.26
C ASN A 93 -5.41 0.58 14.58
N ILE A 94 -6.48 0.32 13.85
CA ILE A 94 -7.80 0.91 14.13
C ILE A 94 -8.58 -0.10 14.96
N GLU A 95 -8.53 0.07 16.28
CA GLU A 95 -9.47 -0.62 17.17
C GLU A 95 -10.88 -0.07 16.92
N LYS A 96 -11.84 -0.97 16.68
CA LYS A 96 -13.26 -0.63 16.48
C LYS A 96 -13.98 -0.35 17.78
#